data_AF-A0AAC8WA30-F1
#
_entry.id   AF-A0AAC8WA30-F1
#
_cell.length_a   1.000
_cell.length_b   1.000
_cell.length_c   1.000
_cell.angle_alpha   90.00
_cell.angle_beta   90.00
_cell.angle_gamma   90.00
#
_symmetry.space_group_name_H-M   'P 1'
#
loop_
_entity.id
_entity.type
_entity.pdbx_description
1 polymer ?
#
loop_
_entity_poly.entity_id
_entity_poly.type
_entity_poly.pdbx_seq_one_letter_code
_entity_poly.pdbx_strand_id
1 'polypeptide(L)'
;MKKNRKMLGVAAAALLAVAPVVASTVPVNADVAVNIGSAAGTAVNTTNTSTQKPVNKPYFTYNNEIIGEASQSNPLGNVARTTVSIKKGDKVSYLIDTISKAVLFHEANQDAGQKITINKDNFITQLKANHVSVKTINVDKDGKPTKNNKVDKKGSSYEEIESVPNTSFNITLSASANNQTVSVQIPIVPEGVSTPVDTLQNPQINWSFNGQAQKDKSLNGQVFQVAVNSSFNPLNFTNSNGESIIISAQQSPANTTFASVEATSNPVNTSEAGRYYNVTITATGYTGKKTTATYTVLITSSHKQTLYANGASSITTYNFYGNNPLSGSTTFKDGDQVYVADQTKTYNKESYSQVSTKSKSDANSSNIWVKTSSLVKPAATEKGESHVVMVASRAYDKNGNFLGHMYDTYTNIDIVPTVVTIKGKTYYKVANKDEYVRVTNITGTQRKLRHNAYIYWSSYRRTPGTGKYYKGQTVTTYGASYRFKNGKKYYRIEGCRNNNKRYIKAVNFY
;
A
#
# COMPACT_ATOMS: atom_id res chain seq x y z
N MET A 1 -82.63 -41.78 -11.09
CA MET A 1 -82.85 -41.92 -12.54
C MET A 1 -82.05 -40.86 -13.30
N LYS A 2 -81.49 -41.27 -14.43
CA LYS A 2 -80.64 -40.52 -15.38
C LYS A 2 -81.29 -39.24 -15.96
N LYS A 3 -80.44 -38.23 -16.28
CA LYS A 3 -80.25 -37.50 -17.57
C LYS A 3 -80.23 -35.95 -17.50
N ASN A 4 -79.01 -35.41 -17.64
CA ASN A 4 -78.48 -34.63 -18.78
C ASN A 4 -79.28 -33.51 -19.50
N ARG A 5 -78.56 -32.37 -19.58
CA ARG A 5 -78.38 -31.39 -20.70
C ARG A 5 -79.46 -30.31 -20.90
N LYS A 6 -79.05 -29.04 -20.99
CA LYS A 6 -78.57 -28.34 -22.22
C LYS A 6 -78.11 -26.90 -21.93
N MET A 7 -77.21 -26.43 -22.80
CA MET A 7 -76.61 -25.08 -22.92
C MET A 7 -77.53 -24.04 -23.58
N LEU A 8 -77.25 -22.77 -23.30
CA LEU A 8 -77.38 -21.52 -24.10
C LEU A 8 -76.66 -20.45 -23.24
N GLY A 9 -75.84 -19.49 -23.67
CA GLY A 9 -75.40 -19.01 -24.97
C GLY A 9 -74.97 -17.53 -24.85
N VAL A 10 -73.65 -17.29 -24.76
CA VAL A 10 -72.83 -16.24 -25.42
C VAL A 10 -73.08 -14.73 -25.23
N ALA A 11 -71.97 -14.02 -24.88
CA ALA A 11 -71.42 -12.73 -25.41
C ALA A 11 -70.86 -11.86 -24.26
N ALA A 12 -69.55 -11.85 -24.01
CA ALA A 12 -68.48 -11.03 -24.64
C ALA A 12 -68.24 -9.69 -23.92
N ALA A 13 -67.14 -9.60 -23.15
CA ALA A 13 -66.51 -8.35 -22.71
C ALA A 13 -64.99 -8.57 -22.56
N ALA A 14 -64.23 -7.56 -22.97
CA ALA A 14 -62.81 -7.61 -23.30
C ALA A 14 -61.85 -7.91 -22.12
N LEU A 15 -60.78 -8.67 -22.41
CA LEU A 15 -59.64 -8.89 -21.52
C LEU A 15 -58.75 -7.63 -21.45
N LEU A 16 -58.61 -7.06 -20.25
CA LEU A 16 -57.44 -6.28 -19.86
C LEU A 16 -56.61 -7.15 -18.90
N ALA A 17 -55.60 -7.85 -19.41
CA ALA A 17 -54.68 -8.63 -18.59
C ALA A 17 -53.61 -7.70 -18.00
N VAL A 18 -53.74 -7.39 -16.72
CA VAL A 18 -52.65 -6.81 -15.92
C VAL A 18 -51.61 -7.91 -15.68
N ALA A 19 -50.42 -7.75 -16.25
CA ALA A 19 -49.31 -8.66 -16.01
C ALA A 19 -48.84 -8.56 -14.54
N PRO A 20 -48.57 -9.68 -13.84
CA PRO A 20 -47.95 -9.64 -12.53
C PRO A 20 -46.52 -9.10 -12.65
N VAL A 21 -46.20 -8.10 -11.83
CA VAL A 21 -44.82 -7.65 -11.59
C VAL A 21 -44.05 -8.82 -11.00
N VAL A 22 -43.22 -9.46 -11.82
CA VAL A 22 -42.21 -10.38 -11.34
C VAL A 22 -41.16 -9.53 -10.63
N ALA A 23 -41.22 -9.50 -9.30
CA ALA A 23 -40.10 -9.01 -8.50
C ALA A 23 -38.89 -9.88 -8.84
N SER A 24 -37.93 -9.33 -9.59
CA SER A 24 -36.63 -9.94 -9.80
C SER A 24 -35.93 -10.02 -8.45
N THR A 25 -36.02 -11.17 -7.79
CA THR A 25 -35.14 -11.50 -6.68
C THR A 25 -33.73 -11.56 -7.25
N VAL A 26 -32.93 -10.54 -6.97
CA VAL A 26 -31.48 -10.59 -7.17
C VAL A 26 -30.99 -11.85 -6.45
N PRO A 27 -30.34 -12.82 -7.13
CA PRO A 27 -29.77 -13.95 -6.43
C PRO A 27 -28.72 -13.40 -5.47
N VAL A 28 -28.95 -13.54 -4.18
CA VAL A 28 -27.92 -13.32 -3.17
C VAL A 28 -27.00 -14.53 -3.31
N ASN A 29 -25.84 -14.37 -3.95
CA ASN A 29 -24.83 -15.41 -3.98
C ASN A 29 -24.52 -15.81 -2.54
N ALA A 30 -24.87 -17.03 -2.16
CA ALA A 30 -24.55 -17.59 -0.86
C ALA A 30 -23.02 -17.76 -0.76
N ASP A 31 -22.47 -17.46 0.41
CA ASP A 31 -21.04 -17.67 0.67
C ASP A 31 -20.68 -19.16 0.57
N VAL A 32 -19.48 -19.44 0.05
CA VAL A 32 -18.94 -20.79 -0.06
C VAL A 32 -18.40 -21.24 1.28
N ALA A 33 -18.94 -22.32 1.82
CA ALA A 33 -18.36 -22.98 2.98
C ALA A 33 -17.02 -23.64 2.60
N VAL A 34 -15.98 -23.34 3.36
CA VAL A 34 -14.63 -23.87 3.14
C VAL A 34 -14.30 -24.91 4.22
N ASN A 35 -13.76 -26.05 3.80
CA ASN A 35 -13.20 -27.08 4.67
C ASN A 35 -11.81 -26.66 5.17
N ILE A 36 -11.48 -27.01 6.41
CA ILE A 36 -10.25 -26.53 7.06
C ILE A 36 -9.39 -27.76 7.37
N GLY A 37 -8.26 -27.98 6.66
CA GLY A 37 -7.31 -29.11 6.87
C GLY A 37 -5.96 -28.76 7.54
N SER A 38 -5.33 -29.67 8.28
CA SER A 38 -4.03 -29.41 8.94
C SER A 38 -2.85 -29.74 8.01
N ALA A 39 -1.95 -28.78 7.75
CA ALA A 39 -0.66 -29.01 7.12
C ALA A 39 0.45 -28.38 7.96
N ALA A 40 1.43 -29.17 8.37
CA ALA A 40 2.64 -28.66 9.03
C ALA A 40 3.58 -28.10 7.96
N GLY A 41 3.87 -26.80 8.01
CA GLY A 41 4.81 -26.16 7.09
C GLY A 41 5.17 -24.74 7.53
N THR A 42 6.46 -24.49 7.73
CA THR A 42 7.08 -23.17 7.99
C THR A 42 7.65 -22.54 6.72
N ALA A 43 7.50 -23.19 5.57
CA ALA A 43 8.20 -22.84 4.34
C ALA A 43 7.50 -21.71 3.56
N VAL A 44 8.32 -20.74 3.14
CA VAL A 44 7.93 -19.48 2.48
C VAL A 44 7.89 -19.66 0.97
N ASN A 45 6.74 -19.38 0.33
CA ASN A 45 6.70 -19.35 -1.14
C ASN A 45 7.54 -18.18 -1.66
N THR A 46 8.61 -18.48 -2.41
CA THR A 46 9.50 -17.50 -3.04
C THR A 46 9.40 -17.54 -4.58
N THR A 47 8.52 -18.36 -5.15
CA THR A 47 8.39 -18.58 -6.61
C THR A 47 6.93 -18.55 -7.10
N ASN A 48 6.79 -18.15 -8.37
CA ASN A 48 5.55 -17.76 -9.05
C ASN A 48 4.33 -18.66 -8.76
N THR A 49 3.23 -18.08 -8.29
CA THR A 49 1.90 -18.66 -8.53
C THR A 49 1.42 -18.19 -9.89
N SER A 50 0.97 -19.15 -10.71
CA SER A 50 0.51 -18.95 -12.08
C SER A 50 -0.44 -17.75 -12.21
N THR A 51 -0.13 -16.85 -13.13
CA THR A 51 -0.85 -15.59 -13.38
C THR A 51 -2.00 -15.74 -14.39
N GLN A 52 -2.17 -16.93 -14.96
CA GLN A 52 -3.36 -17.25 -15.73
C GLN A 52 -4.36 -17.98 -14.85
N LYS A 53 -5.62 -17.51 -14.90
CA LYS A 53 -6.78 -18.23 -14.37
C LYS A 53 -6.68 -19.69 -14.79
N PRO A 54 -6.70 -20.64 -13.83
CA PRO A 54 -6.74 -22.05 -14.16
C PRO A 54 -7.91 -22.35 -15.10
N VAL A 55 -7.61 -22.95 -16.26
CA VAL A 55 -8.62 -23.34 -17.24
C VAL A 55 -9.34 -24.58 -16.72
N ASN A 56 -10.67 -24.58 -16.73
CA ASN A 56 -11.51 -25.71 -16.29
C ASN A 56 -11.26 -26.19 -14.83
N LYS A 57 -10.74 -25.32 -13.97
CA LYS A 57 -10.39 -25.68 -12.59
C LYS A 57 -10.79 -24.60 -11.59
N PRO A 58 -11.36 -24.95 -10.42
CA PRO A 58 -11.59 -23.98 -9.36
C PRO A 58 -10.27 -23.45 -8.80
N TYR A 59 -10.30 -22.29 -8.17
CA TYR A 59 -9.10 -21.69 -7.57
C TYR A 59 -9.47 -20.69 -6.47
N PHE A 60 -8.49 -20.35 -5.63
CA PHE A 60 -8.63 -19.26 -4.67
C PHE A 60 -7.96 -18.00 -5.20
N THR A 61 -8.53 -16.86 -4.84
CA THR A 61 -7.80 -15.60 -4.82
C THR A 61 -7.62 -15.14 -3.38
N TYR A 62 -6.51 -14.49 -3.09
CA TYR A 62 -6.26 -13.79 -1.83
C TYR A 62 -5.93 -12.33 -2.17
N ASN A 63 -6.67 -11.37 -1.62
CA ASN A 63 -6.58 -9.95 -1.98
C ASN A 63 -6.61 -9.72 -3.50
N ASN A 64 -7.52 -10.42 -4.20
CA ASN A 64 -7.69 -10.40 -5.66
C ASN A 64 -6.52 -10.98 -6.46
N GLU A 65 -5.58 -11.66 -5.82
CA GLU A 65 -4.49 -12.34 -6.51
C GLU A 65 -4.73 -13.85 -6.59
N ILE A 66 -4.56 -14.44 -7.77
CA ILE A 66 -4.69 -15.88 -7.97
C ILE A 66 -3.62 -16.62 -7.18
N ILE A 67 -4.08 -17.52 -6.32
CA ILE A 67 -3.23 -18.48 -5.63
C ILE A 67 -3.19 -19.76 -6.46
N GLY A 68 -1.98 -20.19 -6.77
CA GLY A 68 -1.75 -21.35 -7.60
C GLY A 68 -1.89 -22.65 -6.80
N GLU A 69 -1.45 -23.75 -7.40
CA GLU A 69 -1.41 -25.03 -6.72
C GLU A 69 0.01 -25.40 -6.34
N ALA A 70 0.13 -26.15 -5.25
CA ALA A 70 1.38 -26.81 -4.93
C ALA A 70 1.69 -27.86 -6.01
N SER A 71 2.90 -27.82 -6.53
CA SER A 71 3.43 -28.78 -7.51
C SER A 71 4.84 -29.22 -7.10
N GLN A 72 5.40 -30.24 -7.74
CA GLN A 72 6.77 -30.65 -7.45
C GLN A 72 7.80 -29.54 -7.73
N SER A 73 7.56 -28.70 -8.74
CA SER A 73 8.43 -27.57 -9.10
C SER A 73 8.15 -26.30 -8.30
N ASN A 74 6.93 -26.16 -7.75
CA ASN A 74 6.57 -25.11 -6.82
C ASN A 74 5.74 -25.68 -5.64
N PRO A 75 6.40 -26.28 -4.63
CA PRO A 75 5.71 -26.92 -3.51
C PRO A 75 4.91 -25.93 -2.63
N LEU A 76 5.14 -24.63 -2.80
CA LEU A 76 4.51 -23.58 -2.02
C LEU A 76 3.51 -22.76 -2.84
N GLY A 77 3.20 -23.21 -4.06
CA GLY A 77 2.33 -22.53 -5.01
C GLY A 77 0.92 -22.25 -4.47
N ASN A 78 0.47 -22.97 -3.44
CA ASN A 78 -0.80 -22.75 -2.75
C ASN A 78 -0.71 -21.88 -1.50
N VAL A 79 0.45 -21.30 -1.17
CA VAL A 79 0.62 -20.43 0.01
C VAL A 79 0.33 -18.98 -0.35
N ALA A 80 -0.60 -18.36 0.38
CA ALA A 80 -0.96 -16.96 0.24
C ALA A 80 0.26 -16.06 0.56
N ARG A 81 0.39 -14.97 -0.21
CA ARG A 81 1.53 -14.06 -0.12
C ARG A 81 1.52 -13.16 1.10
N THR A 82 0.37 -12.93 1.72
CA THR A 82 0.25 -12.09 2.91
C THR A 82 -0.08 -12.96 4.11
N THR A 83 0.43 -12.57 5.27
CA THR A 83 0.20 -13.30 6.50
C THR A 83 -0.89 -12.65 7.36
N VAL A 84 -1.48 -13.41 8.26
CA VAL A 84 -2.32 -12.89 9.34
C VAL A 84 -1.56 -12.94 10.65
N SER A 85 -1.41 -11.80 11.32
CA SER A 85 -0.79 -11.74 12.64
C SER A 85 -1.76 -12.17 13.72
N ILE A 86 -1.25 -12.84 14.75
CA ILE A 86 -2.01 -13.17 15.95
C ILE A 86 -1.22 -12.82 17.21
N LYS A 87 -1.92 -12.36 18.24
CA LYS A 87 -1.36 -12.17 19.58
C LYS A 87 -2.34 -12.59 20.67
N LYS A 88 -1.81 -12.70 21.89
CA LYS A 88 -2.62 -12.86 23.09
C LYS A 88 -3.64 -11.72 23.19
N GLY A 89 -4.91 -12.07 23.38
CA GLY A 89 -6.02 -11.12 23.48
C GLY A 89 -6.80 -10.90 22.18
N ASP A 90 -6.32 -11.39 21.04
CA ASP A 90 -7.07 -11.26 19.79
C ASP A 90 -8.34 -12.11 19.81
N LYS A 91 -9.43 -11.57 19.25
CA LYS A 91 -10.69 -12.32 19.08
C LYS A 91 -10.60 -13.24 17.88
N VAL A 92 -10.99 -14.50 18.05
CA VAL A 92 -11.02 -15.48 16.95
C VAL A 92 -11.94 -15.02 15.81
N SER A 93 -13.07 -14.38 16.14
CA SER A 93 -14.01 -13.84 15.15
C SER A 93 -13.39 -12.75 14.27
N TYR A 94 -12.49 -11.93 14.81
CA TYR A 94 -11.78 -10.91 14.04
C TYR A 94 -10.79 -11.54 13.06
N LEU A 95 -10.11 -12.62 13.45
CA LEU A 95 -9.20 -13.36 12.58
C LEU A 95 -9.96 -14.02 11.42
N ILE A 96 -11.10 -14.63 11.71
CA ILE A 96 -11.99 -15.21 10.70
C ILE A 96 -12.46 -14.14 9.70
N ASP A 97 -12.96 -13.01 10.20
CA ASP A 97 -13.42 -11.88 9.37
C ASP A 97 -12.29 -11.30 8.50
N THR A 98 -11.08 -11.23 9.06
CA THR A 98 -9.89 -10.77 8.31
C THR A 98 -9.58 -11.70 7.14
N ILE A 99 -9.61 -13.02 7.36
CA ILE A 99 -9.30 -14.01 6.32
C ILE A 99 -10.43 -14.10 5.30
N SER A 100 -11.70 -14.13 5.73
CA SER A 100 -12.84 -14.30 4.83
C SER A 100 -13.05 -13.11 3.89
N LYS A 101 -12.68 -11.90 4.30
CA LYS A 101 -12.68 -10.71 3.43
C LYS A 101 -11.58 -10.73 2.38
N ALA A 102 -10.44 -11.35 2.70
CA ALA A 102 -9.29 -11.40 1.83
C ALA A 102 -9.40 -12.55 0.80
N VAL A 103 -10.11 -13.62 1.11
CA VAL A 103 -10.18 -14.82 0.27
C VAL A 103 -11.49 -14.86 -0.54
N LEU A 104 -11.38 -15.06 -1.85
CA LEU A 104 -12.52 -15.43 -2.70
C LEU A 104 -12.27 -16.79 -3.35
N PHE A 105 -13.32 -17.59 -3.44
CA PHE A 105 -13.33 -18.85 -4.17
C PHE A 105 -13.92 -18.65 -5.57
N HIS A 106 -13.27 -19.20 -6.58
CA HIS A 106 -13.74 -19.15 -7.95
C HIS A 106 -14.00 -20.57 -8.44
N GLU A 107 -15.21 -20.82 -8.93
CA GLU A 107 -15.52 -22.07 -9.62
C GLU A 107 -14.81 -22.14 -10.98
N ALA A 108 -14.65 -23.35 -11.51
CA ALA A 108 -14.06 -23.57 -12.82
C ALA A 108 -14.76 -22.69 -13.88
N ASN A 109 -13.96 -21.96 -14.65
CA ASN A 109 -14.42 -21.08 -15.73
C ASN A 109 -15.29 -19.89 -15.30
N GLN A 110 -15.49 -19.64 -14.01
CA GLN A 110 -16.20 -18.44 -13.53
C GLN A 110 -15.24 -17.30 -13.21
N ASP A 111 -15.60 -16.07 -13.59
CA ASP A 111 -14.81 -14.86 -13.29
C ASP A 111 -15.28 -14.17 -11.99
N ALA A 112 -16.53 -14.41 -11.60
CA ALA A 112 -17.10 -13.87 -10.37
C ALA A 112 -16.63 -14.71 -9.17
N GLY A 113 -15.84 -14.09 -8.29
CA GLY A 113 -15.41 -14.68 -7.03
C GLY A 113 -16.55 -14.74 -6.01
N GLN A 114 -16.72 -15.90 -5.40
CA GLN A 114 -17.65 -16.13 -4.32
C GLN A 114 -16.94 -15.89 -2.98
N LYS A 115 -17.59 -15.14 -2.08
CA LYS A 115 -17.09 -14.96 -0.71
C LYS A 115 -17.07 -16.30 0.02
N ILE A 116 -16.17 -16.42 0.98
CA ILE A 116 -16.06 -17.65 1.78
C ILE A 116 -16.64 -17.46 3.17
N THR A 117 -17.25 -18.52 3.70
CA THR A 117 -17.58 -18.66 5.12
C THR A 117 -16.64 -19.67 5.75
N ILE A 118 -15.98 -19.25 6.83
CA ILE A 118 -15.06 -20.09 7.61
C ILE A 118 -15.78 -20.54 8.88
N ASN A 119 -15.89 -21.87 9.08
CA ASN A 119 -16.47 -22.41 10.29
C ASN A 119 -15.58 -22.14 11.51
N LYS A 120 -16.15 -21.50 12.55
CA LYS A 120 -15.43 -21.06 13.75
C LYS A 120 -14.76 -22.22 14.51
N ASP A 121 -15.47 -23.31 14.71
CA ASP A 121 -14.99 -24.43 15.53
C ASP A 121 -13.87 -25.19 14.82
N ASN A 122 -13.99 -25.35 13.50
CA ASN A 122 -12.93 -25.92 12.67
C ASN A 122 -11.68 -25.02 12.66
N PHE A 123 -11.86 -23.69 12.63
CA PHE A 123 -10.75 -22.74 12.68
C PHE A 123 -10.03 -22.80 14.03
N ILE A 124 -10.77 -22.84 15.14
CA ILE A 124 -10.21 -23.03 16.49
C ILE A 124 -9.46 -24.36 16.60
N THR A 125 -9.99 -25.43 15.99
CA THR A 125 -9.33 -26.75 15.99
C THR A 125 -7.95 -26.68 15.33
N GLN A 126 -7.80 -25.94 14.24
CA GLN A 126 -6.49 -25.75 13.61
C GLN A 126 -5.54 -24.84 14.37
N LEU A 127 -6.06 -23.79 14.99
CA LEU A 127 -5.25 -22.96 15.89
C LEU A 127 -4.63 -23.85 16.98
N LYS A 128 -5.44 -24.70 17.61
CA LYS A 128 -4.98 -25.67 18.61
C LYS A 128 -3.97 -26.68 18.05
N ALA A 129 -4.21 -27.21 16.85
CA ALA A 129 -3.28 -28.12 16.18
C ALA A 129 -1.90 -27.49 15.92
N ASN A 130 -1.85 -26.16 15.76
CA ASN A 130 -0.62 -25.38 15.61
C ASN A 130 -0.15 -24.74 16.94
N HIS A 131 -0.51 -25.33 18.08
CA HIS A 131 -0.07 -24.89 19.41
C HIS A 131 -0.50 -23.47 19.83
N VAL A 132 -1.60 -22.95 19.26
CA VAL A 132 -2.28 -21.74 19.76
C VAL A 132 -3.33 -22.15 20.80
N SER A 133 -3.31 -21.54 21.98
CA SER A 133 -4.36 -21.76 22.99
C SER A 133 -5.45 -20.70 22.88
N VAL A 134 -6.69 -21.13 23.04
CA VAL A 134 -7.89 -20.28 22.94
C VAL A 134 -8.72 -20.46 24.20
N LYS A 135 -9.14 -19.34 24.81
CA LYS A 135 -10.06 -19.31 25.96
C LYS A 135 -11.39 -18.70 25.58
N THR A 136 -12.46 -19.11 26.24
CA THR A 136 -13.77 -18.50 26.13
C THR A 136 -13.89 -17.35 27.12
N ILE A 137 -14.33 -16.19 26.65
CA ILE A 137 -14.65 -15.02 27.47
C ILE A 137 -16.16 -14.83 27.51
N ASN A 138 -16.72 -14.93 28.71
CA ASN A 138 -18.12 -14.62 28.99
C ASN A 138 -18.28 -13.11 29.16
N VAL A 139 -19.30 -12.55 28.51
CA VAL A 139 -19.62 -11.13 28.59
C VAL A 139 -20.98 -10.90 29.24
N ASP A 140 -21.11 -9.78 29.94
CA ASP A 140 -22.39 -9.32 30.48
C ASP A 140 -23.34 -8.82 29.38
N LYS A 141 -24.55 -8.41 29.78
CA LYS A 141 -25.57 -7.82 28.90
C LYS A 141 -25.11 -6.58 28.10
N ASP A 142 -24.04 -5.92 28.53
CA ASP A 142 -23.49 -4.72 27.90
C ASP A 142 -22.25 -5.06 27.04
N GLY A 143 -21.93 -6.35 26.87
CA GLY A 143 -20.82 -6.84 26.05
C GLY A 143 -19.45 -6.78 26.72
N LYS A 144 -19.38 -6.54 28.04
CA LYS A 144 -18.12 -6.45 28.79
C LYS A 144 -17.74 -7.78 29.43
N PRO A 145 -16.43 -8.14 29.50
CA PRO A 145 -15.99 -9.36 30.17
C PRO A 145 -16.47 -9.43 31.61
N THR A 146 -17.04 -10.57 32.01
CA THR A 146 -17.54 -10.76 33.37
C THR A 146 -16.40 -10.95 34.37
N LYS A 147 -16.62 -10.54 35.62
CA LYS A 147 -15.63 -10.74 36.70
C LYS A 147 -15.38 -12.23 36.90
N ASN A 148 -14.11 -12.64 36.89
CA ASN A 148 -13.67 -14.04 36.96
C ASN A 148 -14.26 -14.96 35.89
N ASN A 149 -14.65 -14.39 34.73
CA ASN A 149 -15.22 -15.14 33.61
C ASN A 149 -16.47 -15.98 33.96
N LYS A 150 -17.27 -15.53 34.94
CA LYS A 150 -18.51 -16.22 35.32
C LYS A 150 -19.56 -16.13 34.22
N VAL A 151 -20.31 -17.21 34.01
CA VAL A 151 -21.43 -17.25 33.08
C VAL A 151 -22.57 -16.37 33.61
N ASP A 152 -22.97 -15.37 32.84
CA ASP A 152 -24.19 -14.58 33.10
C ASP A 152 -25.39 -15.28 32.48
N LYS A 153 -26.52 -15.37 33.20
CA LYS A 153 -27.76 -16.05 32.74
C LYS A 153 -28.37 -15.42 31.47
N LYS A 154 -27.91 -14.23 31.07
CA LYS A 154 -28.28 -13.54 29.82
C LYS A 154 -27.08 -13.08 28.99
N GLY A 155 -25.86 -13.49 29.36
CA GLY A 155 -24.62 -13.08 28.70
C GLY A 155 -24.33 -13.87 27.43
N SER A 156 -23.58 -13.27 26.51
CA SER A 156 -22.98 -13.96 25.36
C SER A 156 -21.54 -14.38 25.68
N SER A 157 -20.88 -15.09 24.78
CA SER A 157 -19.44 -15.37 24.89
C SER A 157 -18.72 -15.18 23.56
N TYR A 158 -17.40 -15.00 23.63
CA TYR A 158 -16.53 -14.99 22.47
C TYR A 158 -15.21 -15.71 22.78
N GLU A 159 -14.53 -16.16 21.74
CA GLU A 159 -13.25 -16.84 21.85
C GLU A 159 -12.09 -15.87 21.64
N GLU A 160 -11.10 -15.96 22.53
CA GLU A 160 -9.93 -15.09 22.58
C GLU A 160 -8.66 -15.94 22.60
N ILE A 161 -7.63 -15.50 21.88
CA ILE A 161 -6.31 -16.14 21.91
C ILE A 161 -5.69 -15.95 23.31
N GLU A 162 -5.38 -17.05 23.97
CA GLU A 162 -4.75 -17.08 25.30
C GLU A 162 -3.23 -17.12 25.22
N SER A 163 -2.69 -17.92 24.30
CA SER A 163 -1.26 -18.03 24.02
C SER A 163 -1.02 -18.38 22.56
N VAL A 164 0.17 -18.03 22.07
CA VAL A 164 0.58 -18.26 20.67
C VAL A 164 1.92 -19.01 20.64
N PRO A 165 2.19 -19.81 19.60
CA PRO A 165 3.45 -20.54 19.47
C PRO A 165 4.62 -19.60 19.21
N ASN A 166 5.84 -20.12 19.37
CA ASN A 166 7.09 -19.41 19.08
C ASN A 166 7.56 -19.59 17.63
N THR A 167 6.75 -20.20 16.78
CA THR A 167 7.01 -20.41 15.35
C THR A 167 5.79 -20.01 14.52
N SER A 168 6.03 -19.50 13.32
CA SER A 168 4.98 -19.27 12.34
C SER A 168 4.41 -20.59 11.84
N PHE A 169 3.16 -20.57 11.38
CA PHE A 169 2.47 -21.76 10.87
C PHE A 169 1.45 -21.35 9.80
N ASN A 170 0.83 -22.30 9.12
CA ASN A 170 -0.19 -22.03 8.11
C ASN A 170 -1.55 -22.56 8.54
N ILE A 171 -2.61 -21.85 8.16
CA ILE A 171 -4.00 -22.33 8.19
C ILE A 171 -4.38 -22.78 6.77
N THR A 172 -4.86 -24.01 6.60
CA THR A 172 -5.32 -24.48 5.29
C THR A 172 -6.80 -24.25 5.12
N LEU A 173 -7.17 -23.61 4.03
CA LEU A 173 -8.53 -23.49 3.55
C LEU A 173 -8.67 -24.36 2.29
N SER A 174 -9.72 -25.18 2.21
CA SER A 174 -9.98 -26.07 1.08
C SER A 174 -11.44 -25.97 0.63
N ALA A 175 -11.69 -25.89 -0.66
CA ALA A 175 -13.04 -25.90 -1.23
C ALA A 175 -13.10 -26.86 -2.40
N SER A 176 -14.28 -27.43 -2.63
CA SER A 176 -14.52 -28.40 -3.68
C SER A 176 -15.64 -27.91 -4.60
N ALA A 177 -15.38 -27.89 -5.90
CA ALA A 177 -16.38 -27.65 -6.93
C ALA A 177 -16.08 -28.53 -8.15
N ASN A 178 -17.11 -29.00 -8.85
CA ASN A 178 -16.96 -29.86 -10.03
C ASN A 178 -16.05 -31.08 -9.79
N ASN A 179 -16.20 -31.75 -8.64
CA ASN A 179 -15.38 -32.89 -8.18
C ASN A 179 -13.86 -32.61 -8.06
N GLN A 180 -13.46 -31.34 -8.03
CA GLN A 180 -12.08 -30.92 -7.84
C GLN A 180 -11.96 -30.17 -6.51
N THR A 181 -10.99 -30.57 -5.68
CA THR A 181 -10.67 -29.90 -4.42
C THR A 181 -9.41 -29.07 -4.59
N VAL A 182 -9.49 -27.80 -4.23
CA VAL A 182 -8.35 -26.89 -4.19
C VAL A 182 -8.12 -26.40 -2.78
N SER A 183 -6.89 -26.03 -2.47
CA SER A 183 -6.52 -25.53 -1.15
C SER A 183 -5.68 -24.27 -1.26
N VAL A 184 -5.77 -23.41 -0.25
CA VAL A 184 -4.90 -22.27 -0.02
C VAL A 184 -4.39 -22.31 1.43
N GLN A 185 -3.10 -22.07 1.60
CA GLN A 185 -2.43 -21.99 2.90
C GLN A 185 -2.29 -20.52 3.28
N ILE A 186 -2.83 -20.11 4.42
CA ILE A 186 -2.74 -18.75 4.94
C ILE A 186 -1.65 -18.71 6.01
N PRO A 187 -0.53 -18.01 5.77
CA PRO A 187 0.51 -17.91 6.78
C PRO A 187 0.03 -17.12 7.99
N ILE A 188 0.28 -17.64 9.18
CA ILE A 188 -0.02 -17.03 10.46
C ILE A 188 1.28 -16.73 11.19
N VAL A 189 1.40 -15.49 11.69
CA VAL A 189 2.60 -15.04 12.41
C VAL A 189 2.24 -14.64 13.84
N PRO A 190 2.69 -15.42 14.84
CA PRO A 190 2.54 -15.08 16.24
C PRO A 190 3.38 -13.86 16.67
N GLU A 191 2.85 -13.06 17.60
CA GLU A 191 3.62 -12.04 18.31
C GLU A 191 4.72 -12.68 19.17
N GLY A 192 5.98 -12.26 18.98
CA GLY A 192 7.13 -12.71 19.78
C GLY A 192 7.99 -13.82 19.16
N VAL A 193 7.66 -14.35 17.98
CA VAL A 193 8.58 -15.21 17.20
C VAL A 193 9.80 -14.41 16.80
N SER A 194 11.01 -14.97 16.98
CA SER A 194 12.30 -14.35 16.64
C SER A 194 12.57 -14.25 15.13
N THR A 195 11.60 -13.74 14.37
CA THR A 195 11.94 -12.84 13.26
C THR A 195 11.98 -11.43 13.87
N PRO A 196 12.79 -10.48 13.37
CA PRO A 196 12.88 -9.17 13.98
C PRO A 196 11.47 -8.55 14.06
N VAL A 197 10.85 -8.54 15.25
CA VAL A 197 9.53 -7.97 15.44
C VAL A 197 9.67 -6.49 15.09
N ASP A 198 9.12 -6.10 13.94
CA ASP A 198 9.37 -4.77 13.40
C ASP A 198 8.54 -3.72 14.13
N THR A 199 8.98 -3.37 15.32
CA THR A 199 8.34 -2.35 16.16
C THR A 199 8.68 -0.93 15.71
N LEU A 200 9.76 -0.75 14.92
CA LEU A 200 10.36 0.57 14.68
C LEU A 200 10.48 0.96 13.20
N GLN A 201 10.60 0.03 12.27
CA GLN A 201 10.78 0.30 10.84
C GLN A 201 9.44 0.28 10.10
N ASN A 202 9.47 0.74 8.85
CA ASN A 202 8.32 0.75 7.96
C ASN A 202 8.42 -0.45 7.01
N PRO A 203 7.29 -0.99 6.52
CA PRO A 203 7.29 -2.01 5.49
C PRO A 203 8.04 -1.55 4.24
N GLN A 204 8.71 -2.48 3.56
CA GLN A 204 9.43 -2.20 2.33
C GLN A 204 8.65 -2.76 1.14
N ILE A 205 8.35 -1.91 0.16
CA ILE A 205 7.83 -2.33 -1.15
C ILE A 205 9.00 -2.85 -2.00
N ASN A 206 8.82 -4.04 -2.54
CA ASN A 206 9.73 -4.70 -3.46
C ASN A 206 9.06 -4.86 -4.82
N TRP A 207 9.85 -4.98 -5.88
CA TRP A 207 9.34 -5.38 -7.18
C TRP A 207 10.35 -6.22 -7.95
N SER A 208 9.85 -7.02 -8.88
CA SER A 208 10.65 -7.79 -9.82
C SER A 208 10.28 -7.43 -11.25
N PHE A 209 11.27 -7.58 -12.12
CA PHE A 209 11.14 -7.39 -13.55
C PHE A 209 11.63 -8.65 -14.24
N ASN A 210 10.75 -9.30 -14.99
CA ASN A 210 10.96 -10.57 -15.67
C ASN A 210 11.58 -11.65 -14.76
N GLY A 211 11.04 -11.79 -13.55
CA GLY A 211 11.53 -12.73 -12.53
C GLY A 211 12.78 -12.29 -11.77
N GLN A 212 13.43 -11.19 -12.18
CA GLN A 212 14.62 -10.66 -11.50
C GLN A 212 14.24 -9.60 -10.47
N ALA A 213 14.56 -9.86 -9.21
CA ALA A 213 14.32 -8.92 -8.11
C ALA A 213 15.10 -7.61 -8.32
N GLN A 214 14.40 -6.49 -8.25
CA GLN A 214 14.98 -5.16 -8.42
C GLN A 214 15.45 -4.63 -7.05
N LYS A 215 16.45 -5.31 -6.47
CA LYS A 215 17.09 -4.90 -5.20
C LYS A 215 17.69 -3.49 -5.36
N ASP A 216 17.46 -2.61 -4.39
CA ASP A 216 17.91 -1.21 -4.37
C ASP A 216 17.33 -0.30 -5.48
N LYS A 217 16.14 -0.63 -5.98
CA LYS A 217 15.43 0.16 -6.99
C LYS A 217 14.04 0.49 -6.50
N SER A 218 13.79 1.78 -6.29
CA SER A 218 12.45 2.25 -5.92
C SER A 218 11.48 2.01 -7.09
N LEU A 219 10.30 1.49 -6.77
CA LEU A 219 9.15 1.48 -7.67
C LEU A 219 8.63 2.91 -7.92
N ASN A 220 8.89 3.83 -7.00
CA ASN A 220 8.39 5.20 -7.08
C ASN A 220 8.98 5.93 -8.29
N GLY A 221 8.11 6.53 -9.10
CA GLY A 221 8.49 7.25 -10.33
C GLY A 221 8.81 6.36 -11.53
N GLN A 222 8.72 5.03 -11.40
CA GLN A 222 8.88 4.13 -12.55
C GLN A 222 7.76 4.36 -13.57
N VAL A 223 8.09 4.25 -14.86
CA VAL A 223 7.13 4.38 -15.95
C VAL A 223 7.17 3.10 -16.78
N PHE A 224 6.02 2.45 -16.94
CA PHE A 224 5.88 1.22 -17.69
C PHE A 224 4.95 1.43 -18.88
N GLN A 225 5.39 1.02 -20.07
CA GLN A 225 4.54 0.98 -21.26
C GLN A 225 3.71 -0.31 -21.25
N VAL A 226 2.39 -0.21 -21.43
CA VAL A 226 1.44 -1.33 -21.42
C VAL A 226 0.62 -1.32 -22.70
N ALA A 227 0.33 -2.50 -23.26
CA ALA A 227 -0.40 -2.61 -24.50
C ALA A 227 -1.87 -2.15 -24.36
N VAL A 228 -2.40 -1.49 -25.39
CA VAL A 228 -3.83 -1.15 -25.46
C VAL A 228 -4.69 -2.41 -25.37
N ASN A 229 -5.80 -2.33 -24.63
CA ASN A 229 -6.75 -3.42 -24.37
C ASN A 229 -6.16 -4.65 -23.66
N SER A 230 -4.95 -4.57 -23.08
CA SER A 230 -4.42 -5.67 -22.28
C SER A 230 -5.12 -5.76 -20.92
N SER A 231 -5.15 -6.96 -20.35
CA SER A 231 -5.48 -7.13 -18.92
C SER A 231 -4.42 -6.43 -18.06
N PHE A 232 -4.85 -5.71 -17.04
CA PHE A 232 -3.96 -4.97 -16.16
C PHE A 232 -4.33 -5.20 -14.69
N ASN A 233 -3.39 -5.75 -13.91
CA ASN A 233 -3.47 -5.80 -12.46
C ASN A 233 -2.33 -4.95 -11.87
N PRO A 234 -2.64 -4.00 -10.97
CA PRO A 234 -1.68 -3.02 -10.47
C PRO A 234 -0.53 -3.60 -9.62
N LEU A 235 -0.62 -4.85 -9.18
CA LEU A 235 0.45 -5.54 -8.46
C LEU A 235 1.19 -6.57 -9.33
N ASN A 236 0.63 -6.94 -10.47
CA ASN A 236 1.17 -7.96 -11.36
C ASN A 236 0.67 -7.77 -12.79
N PHE A 237 1.51 -7.25 -13.67
CA PHE A 237 1.14 -6.99 -15.06
C PHE A 237 2.32 -7.25 -15.99
N THR A 238 2.04 -7.31 -17.29
CA THR A 238 3.08 -7.35 -18.33
C THR A 238 3.18 -6.00 -19.01
N ASN A 239 4.40 -5.59 -19.33
CA ASN A 239 4.59 -4.44 -20.21
C ASN A 239 4.24 -4.81 -21.66
N SER A 240 4.31 -3.84 -22.56
CA SER A 240 3.98 -4.03 -23.97
C SER A 240 4.93 -4.98 -24.73
N ASN A 241 6.08 -5.32 -24.15
CA ASN A 241 7.00 -6.33 -24.67
C ASN A 241 6.76 -7.73 -24.08
N GLY A 242 5.74 -7.90 -23.24
CA GLY A 242 5.41 -9.18 -22.58
C GLY A 242 6.26 -9.48 -21.35
N GLU A 243 7.09 -8.55 -20.89
CA GLU A 243 7.93 -8.73 -19.71
C GLU A 243 7.09 -8.51 -18.43
N SER A 244 7.24 -9.40 -17.45
CA SER A 244 6.44 -9.37 -16.22
C SER A 244 6.96 -8.36 -15.20
N ILE A 245 6.06 -7.57 -14.60
CA ILE A 245 6.30 -6.68 -13.46
C ILE A 245 5.48 -7.23 -12.30
N ILE A 246 6.14 -7.54 -11.18
CA ILE A 246 5.48 -8.04 -9.97
C ILE A 246 5.88 -7.16 -8.79
N ILE A 247 4.90 -6.74 -7.99
CA ILE A 247 5.09 -5.88 -6.83
C ILE A 247 4.70 -6.67 -5.57
N SER A 248 5.53 -6.59 -4.54
CA SER A 248 5.32 -7.25 -3.25
C SER A 248 5.78 -6.35 -2.10
N ALA A 249 5.57 -6.77 -0.86
CA ALA A 249 6.09 -6.06 0.30
C ALA A 249 6.61 -7.00 1.38
N GLN A 250 7.61 -6.54 2.12
CA GLN A 250 8.15 -7.20 3.31
C GLN A 250 8.00 -6.30 4.54
N GLN A 251 8.03 -6.89 5.74
CA GLN A 251 7.81 -6.19 7.01
C GLN A 251 8.82 -5.07 7.22
N SER A 252 10.08 -5.29 6.85
CA SER A 252 11.11 -4.25 6.86
C SER A 252 12.33 -4.70 6.04
N PRO A 253 13.32 -3.83 5.80
CA PRO A 253 14.59 -4.26 5.21
C PRO A 253 15.29 -5.39 5.98
N ALA A 254 15.14 -5.44 7.31
CA ALA A 254 15.72 -6.44 8.18
C ALA A 254 14.81 -7.67 8.42
N ASN A 255 13.51 -7.54 8.15
CA ASN A 255 12.53 -8.61 8.29
C ASN A 255 11.87 -8.90 6.94
N THR A 256 12.32 -9.99 6.30
CA THR A 256 11.85 -10.43 4.99
C THR A 256 10.53 -11.18 5.01
N THR A 257 9.85 -11.30 6.17
CA THR A 257 8.47 -11.80 6.19
C THR A 257 7.57 -10.84 5.42
N PHE A 258 6.52 -11.35 4.78
CA PHE A 258 5.68 -10.54 3.90
C PHE A 258 4.84 -9.52 4.67
N ALA A 259 4.72 -8.31 4.11
CA ALA A 259 3.75 -7.31 4.52
C ALA A 259 2.55 -7.31 3.57
N SER A 260 1.40 -6.85 4.04
CA SER A 260 0.24 -6.64 3.15
C SER A 260 0.56 -5.55 2.13
N VAL A 261 0.05 -5.69 0.91
CA VAL A 261 0.25 -4.72 -0.16
C VAL A 261 -1.05 -4.59 -0.96
N GLU A 262 -1.46 -3.35 -1.24
CA GLU A 262 -2.69 -3.04 -1.97
C GLU A 262 -2.47 -1.88 -2.93
N ALA A 263 -3.23 -1.84 -4.03
CA ALA A 263 -3.29 -0.68 -4.89
C ALA A 263 -4.35 0.30 -4.37
N THR A 264 -3.94 1.27 -3.55
CA THR A 264 -4.84 2.28 -2.97
C THR A 264 -5.37 3.28 -3.99
N SER A 265 -4.73 3.38 -5.16
CA SER A 265 -5.26 4.09 -6.31
C SER A 265 -4.87 3.38 -7.60
N ASN A 266 -5.86 2.98 -8.40
CA ASN A 266 -5.67 2.38 -9.72
C ASN A 266 -6.70 2.94 -10.71
N PRO A 267 -6.42 4.07 -11.38
CA PRO A 267 -7.30 4.64 -12.39
C PRO A 267 -7.08 4.07 -13.80
N VAL A 268 -6.26 3.03 -13.94
CA VAL A 268 -5.83 2.53 -15.25
C VAL A 268 -7.01 1.99 -16.05
N ASN A 269 -7.23 2.58 -17.23
CA ASN A 269 -8.11 2.05 -18.26
C ASN A 269 -7.28 1.78 -19.53
N THR A 270 -7.02 0.50 -19.83
CA THR A 270 -6.16 0.07 -20.95
C THR A 270 -6.80 0.26 -22.31
N SER A 271 -8.10 0.59 -22.40
CA SER A 271 -8.75 0.93 -23.67
C SER A 271 -8.41 2.34 -24.18
N GLU A 272 -7.91 3.22 -23.31
CA GLU A 272 -7.60 4.60 -23.65
C GLU A 272 -6.17 4.74 -24.18
N ALA A 273 -6.01 4.45 -25.48
CA ALA A 273 -4.73 4.48 -26.17
C ALA A 273 -3.98 5.82 -26.01
N GLY A 274 -2.69 5.76 -25.68
CA GLY A 274 -1.82 6.94 -25.51
C GLY A 274 -2.03 7.71 -24.21
N ARG A 275 -3.01 7.31 -23.38
CA ARG A 275 -3.19 7.90 -22.06
C ARG A 275 -2.20 7.28 -21.07
N TYR A 276 -1.83 8.05 -20.05
CA TYR A 276 -1.05 7.55 -18.94
C TYR A 276 -1.76 7.78 -17.60
N TYR A 277 -1.46 6.90 -16.64
CA TYR A 277 -2.14 6.81 -15.35
C TYR A 277 -1.12 6.62 -14.23
N ASN A 278 -1.40 7.21 -13.08
CA ASN A 278 -0.60 7.01 -11.88
C ASN A 278 -1.27 5.96 -10.98
N VAL A 279 -0.54 4.90 -10.65
CA VAL A 279 -0.97 3.84 -9.75
C VAL A 279 -0.23 3.99 -8.43
N THR A 280 -0.96 4.02 -7.32
CA THR A 280 -0.38 4.12 -5.97
C THR A 280 -0.57 2.81 -5.23
N ILE A 281 0.54 2.26 -4.75
CA ILE A 281 0.63 1.04 -3.95
C ILE A 281 0.93 1.40 -2.52
N THR A 282 0.24 0.76 -1.58
CA THR A 282 0.46 0.92 -0.14
C THR A 282 0.79 -0.44 0.47
N ALA A 283 1.95 -0.54 1.12
CA ALA A 283 2.29 -1.67 1.96
C ALA A 283 1.93 -1.37 3.43
N THR A 284 1.36 -2.34 4.14
CA THR A 284 1.07 -2.24 5.59
C THR A 284 1.70 -3.42 6.33
N GLY A 285 2.59 -3.12 7.30
CA GLY A 285 3.23 -4.10 8.18
C GLY A 285 2.40 -4.46 9.41
N TYR A 286 2.86 -5.39 10.23
CA TYR A 286 2.13 -5.90 11.41
C TYR A 286 1.84 -4.83 12.47
N THR A 287 2.67 -3.79 12.53
CA THR A 287 2.46 -2.65 13.43
C THR A 287 1.45 -1.64 12.91
N GLY A 288 0.85 -1.86 11.74
CA GLY A 288 -0.03 -0.91 11.08
C GLY A 288 0.70 0.25 10.39
N LYS A 289 2.03 0.29 10.45
CA LYS A 289 2.85 1.25 9.69
C LYS A 289 2.72 1.01 8.20
N LYS A 290 2.80 2.10 7.43
CA LYS A 290 2.58 2.11 6.00
C LYS A 290 3.74 2.68 5.21
N THR A 291 3.93 2.17 4.01
CA THR A 291 4.84 2.71 2.99
C THR A 291 4.09 2.79 1.67
N THR A 292 4.24 3.88 0.94
CA THR A 292 3.58 4.09 -0.35
C THR A 292 4.60 4.21 -1.48
N ALA A 293 4.25 3.72 -2.66
CA ALA A 293 5.01 3.94 -3.89
C ALA A 293 4.05 4.20 -5.05
N THR A 294 4.39 5.16 -5.94
CA THR A 294 3.59 5.48 -7.12
C THR A 294 4.37 5.21 -8.38
N TYR A 295 3.83 4.43 -9.30
CA TYR A 295 4.38 4.24 -10.65
C TYR A 295 3.39 4.74 -11.71
N THR A 296 3.89 5.00 -12.91
CA THR A 296 3.09 5.47 -14.04
C THR A 296 2.95 4.35 -15.07
N VAL A 297 1.74 4.20 -15.62
CA VAL A 297 1.45 3.31 -16.74
C VAL A 297 1.17 4.17 -17.96
N LEU A 298 1.87 3.94 -19.06
CA LEU A 298 1.60 4.53 -20.37
C LEU A 298 0.94 3.49 -21.27
N ILE A 299 -0.27 3.76 -21.77
CA ILE A 299 -0.94 2.87 -22.72
C ILE A 299 -0.41 3.12 -24.13
N THR A 300 -0.04 2.07 -24.86
CA THR A 300 0.43 2.21 -26.26
C THR A 300 -0.62 2.89 -27.14
N SER A 301 -0.16 3.57 -28.19
CA SER A 301 -1.02 4.27 -29.15
C SER A 301 -0.55 4.07 -30.58
N SER A 302 -1.48 4.17 -31.53
CA SER A 302 -1.22 4.34 -32.96
C SER A 302 -1.05 5.82 -33.35
N HIS A 303 -1.44 6.74 -32.47
CA HIS A 303 -1.32 8.18 -32.68
C HIS A 303 0.01 8.74 -32.13
N LYS A 304 0.33 9.97 -32.54
CA LYS A 304 1.49 10.68 -32.00
C LYS A 304 1.30 10.97 -30.51
N GLN A 305 2.39 10.85 -29.76
CA GLN A 305 2.49 11.20 -28.36
C GLN A 305 3.46 12.37 -28.20
N THR A 306 3.13 13.28 -27.30
CA THR A 306 3.97 14.42 -26.96
C THR A 306 5.11 13.99 -26.04
N LEU A 307 6.32 14.44 -26.34
CA LEU A 307 7.49 14.28 -25.51
C LEU A 307 7.61 15.44 -24.51
N TYR A 308 8.05 15.11 -23.31
CA TYR A 308 8.27 16.03 -22.21
C TYR A 308 9.72 15.97 -21.74
N ALA A 309 10.40 17.10 -21.76
CA ALA A 309 11.79 17.21 -21.28
C ALA A 309 11.89 17.17 -19.75
N ASN A 310 10.76 17.36 -19.04
CA ASN A 310 10.66 17.21 -17.58
C ASN A 310 11.75 17.98 -16.81
N GLY A 311 12.05 19.21 -17.25
CA GLY A 311 13.04 20.09 -16.63
C GLY A 311 14.46 20.01 -17.23
N ALA A 312 14.71 19.10 -18.18
CA ALA A 312 15.93 19.09 -18.98
C ALA A 312 15.87 20.10 -20.15
N SER A 313 17.03 20.49 -20.68
CA SER A 313 17.13 21.36 -21.87
C SER A 313 16.71 20.68 -23.17
N SER A 314 16.79 19.35 -23.21
CA SER A 314 16.45 18.50 -24.36
C SER A 314 16.21 17.06 -23.92
N ILE A 315 15.55 16.27 -24.75
CA ILE A 315 15.33 14.83 -24.55
C ILE A 315 16.36 14.06 -25.35
N THR A 316 17.24 13.34 -24.67
CA THR A 316 18.26 12.49 -25.29
C THR A 316 17.61 11.32 -26.01
N THR A 317 18.05 11.06 -27.26
CA THR A 317 17.73 9.82 -27.97
C THR A 317 18.79 8.75 -27.69
N TYR A 318 18.43 7.49 -27.87
CA TYR A 318 19.29 6.34 -27.67
C TYR A 318 19.19 5.37 -28.84
N ASN A 319 20.29 4.66 -29.11
CA ASN A 319 20.34 3.53 -30.01
C ASN A 319 20.70 2.28 -29.21
N PHE A 320 19.97 1.18 -29.40
CA PHE A 320 20.27 -0.08 -28.72
C PHE A 320 21.08 -1.01 -29.62
N TYR A 321 22.17 -1.56 -29.06
CA TYR A 321 22.94 -2.64 -29.66
C TYR A 321 22.90 -3.82 -28.67
N GLY A 322 22.08 -4.82 -28.97
CA GLY A 322 21.66 -5.82 -28.00
C GLY A 322 20.85 -5.18 -26.85
N ASN A 323 21.34 -5.33 -25.63
CA ASN A 323 20.71 -4.80 -24.41
C ASN A 323 21.32 -3.47 -23.93
N ASN A 324 22.36 -2.97 -24.58
CA ASN A 324 23.05 -1.75 -24.13
C ASN A 324 22.55 -0.52 -24.92
N PRO A 325 22.01 0.51 -24.25
CA PRO A 325 21.72 1.79 -24.86
C PRO A 325 22.98 2.64 -25.00
N LEU A 326 23.19 3.20 -26.19
CA LEU A 326 24.17 4.25 -26.46
C LEU A 326 23.43 5.55 -26.77
N SER A 327 23.95 6.69 -26.30
CA SER A 327 23.32 7.98 -26.60
C SER A 327 23.42 8.27 -28.11
N GLY A 328 22.30 8.61 -28.72
CA GLY A 328 22.26 9.03 -30.11
C GLY A 328 22.85 10.43 -30.30
N SER A 329 23.23 10.74 -31.55
CA SER A 329 23.74 12.06 -31.93
C SER A 329 22.66 13.15 -32.01
N THR A 330 21.38 12.76 -31.90
CA THR A 330 20.23 13.65 -32.02
C THR A 330 19.44 13.73 -30.71
N THR A 331 18.70 14.81 -30.53
CA THR A 331 17.82 15.03 -29.38
C THR A 331 16.47 15.53 -29.85
N PHE A 332 15.44 15.32 -29.03
CA PHE A 332 14.13 15.96 -29.19
C PHE A 332 14.01 17.17 -28.27
N LYS A 333 13.11 18.08 -28.62
CA LYS A 333 12.73 19.24 -27.81
C LYS A 333 11.48 18.94 -26.98
N ASP A 334 11.29 19.69 -25.91
CA ASP A 334 10.04 19.67 -25.15
C ASP A 334 8.87 20.03 -26.07
N GLY A 335 7.81 19.22 -26.02
CA GLY A 335 6.63 19.39 -26.87
C GLY A 335 6.71 18.70 -28.24
N ASP A 336 7.86 18.14 -28.63
CA ASP A 336 7.96 17.36 -29.87
C ASP A 336 6.99 16.18 -29.86
N GLN A 337 6.49 15.78 -31.03
CA GLN A 337 5.52 14.70 -31.16
C GLN A 337 6.09 13.53 -31.97
N VAL A 338 5.96 12.32 -31.43
CA VAL A 338 6.49 11.09 -32.03
C VAL A 338 5.46 9.96 -32.03
N TYR A 339 5.54 9.07 -32.99
CA TYR A 339 4.93 7.75 -32.90
C TYR A 339 5.76 6.89 -31.97
N VAL A 340 5.09 6.21 -31.03
CA VAL A 340 5.72 5.29 -30.08
C VAL A 340 5.46 3.88 -30.55
N ALA A 341 6.48 3.04 -30.66
CA ALA A 341 6.38 1.63 -31.03
C ALA A 341 5.58 0.81 -30.00
N ASP A 342 5.24 -0.43 -30.33
CA ASP A 342 4.66 -1.36 -29.36
C ASP A 342 5.73 -1.96 -28.44
N GLN A 343 6.98 -1.95 -28.88
CA GLN A 343 8.11 -2.47 -28.11
C GLN A 343 8.58 -1.49 -27.04
N THR A 344 8.99 -2.06 -25.91
CA THR A 344 9.73 -1.37 -24.85
C THR A 344 10.95 -2.19 -24.47
N LYS A 345 11.99 -1.54 -23.96
CA LYS A 345 13.17 -2.17 -23.37
C LYS A 345 13.43 -1.60 -21.99
N THR A 346 14.01 -2.40 -21.11
CA THR A 346 14.47 -1.92 -19.80
C THR A 346 15.97 -2.11 -19.67
N TYR A 347 16.67 -1.03 -19.34
CA TYR A 347 18.11 -1.06 -19.05
C TYR A 347 18.40 -0.20 -17.82
N ASN A 348 19.24 -0.71 -16.92
CA ASN A 348 19.71 -0.01 -15.72
C ASN A 348 18.65 0.86 -15.00
N LYS A 349 17.51 0.27 -14.61
CA LYS A 349 16.43 0.95 -13.85
C LYS A 349 15.51 1.86 -14.67
N GLU A 350 15.68 1.93 -15.98
CA GLU A 350 14.91 2.82 -16.84
C GLU A 350 14.24 2.05 -17.96
N SER A 351 12.96 2.33 -18.18
CA SER A 351 12.21 1.88 -19.34
C SER A 351 12.49 2.83 -20.51
N TYR A 352 12.63 2.26 -21.69
CA TYR A 352 12.84 2.94 -22.96
C TYR A 352 11.74 2.55 -23.93
N SER A 353 11.23 3.54 -24.65
CA SER A 353 10.25 3.35 -25.72
C SER A 353 10.91 3.70 -27.05
N GLN A 354 10.72 2.83 -28.01
CA GLN A 354 11.19 3.05 -29.38
C GLN A 354 10.23 4.02 -30.09
N VAL A 355 10.77 4.94 -30.87
CA VAL A 355 10.00 6.08 -31.41
C VAL A 355 10.40 6.45 -32.83
N SER A 356 9.49 7.09 -33.55
CA SER A 356 9.75 7.70 -34.86
C SER A 356 8.88 8.94 -35.08
N THR A 357 9.36 9.91 -35.85
CA THR A 357 8.57 11.05 -36.30
C THR A 357 7.70 10.75 -37.53
N LYS A 358 7.91 9.62 -38.21
CA LYS A 358 7.27 9.28 -39.50
C LYS A 358 5.97 8.52 -39.34
N SER A 359 6.00 7.35 -38.69
CA SER A 359 4.83 6.49 -38.49
C SER A 359 5.07 5.46 -37.38
N LYS A 360 4.00 4.80 -36.93
CA LYS A 360 4.08 3.67 -35.98
C LYS A 360 4.88 2.49 -36.55
N SER A 361 4.69 2.18 -37.83
CA SER A 361 5.44 1.10 -38.50
C SER A 361 6.93 1.41 -38.57
N ASP A 362 7.29 2.67 -38.86
CA ASP A 362 8.68 3.11 -38.86
C ASP A 362 9.25 3.09 -37.43
N ALA A 363 8.48 3.48 -36.42
CA ALA A 363 8.89 3.37 -35.01
C ALA A 363 9.25 1.92 -34.66
N ASN A 364 8.39 0.95 -34.98
CA ASN A 364 8.60 -0.48 -34.72
C ASN A 364 9.85 -1.07 -35.41
N SER A 365 10.39 -0.41 -36.45
CA SER A 365 11.61 -0.85 -37.16
C SER A 365 12.81 0.08 -36.94
N SER A 366 12.62 1.22 -36.27
CA SER A 366 13.67 2.21 -36.01
C SER A 366 14.66 1.71 -34.96
N ASN A 367 15.82 2.36 -34.81
CA ASN A 367 16.66 2.16 -33.62
C ASN A 367 16.75 3.45 -32.79
N ILE A 368 15.69 4.26 -32.79
CA ILE A 368 15.64 5.51 -32.01
C ILE A 368 14.76 5.25 -30.80
N TRP A 369 15.34 5.45 -29.62
CA TRP A 369 14.68 5.22 -28.34
C TRP A 369 14.74 6.47 -27.49
N VAL A 370 13.71 6.69 -26.69
CA VAL A 370 13.71 7.69 -25.61
C VAL A 370 13.40 6.97 -24.31
N LYS A 371 13.74 7.57 -23.17
CA LYS A 371 13.23 7.05 -21.90
C LYS A 371 11.71 7.14 -21.92
N THR A 372 11.01 6.09 -21.49
CA THR A 372 9.53 6.06 -21.43
C THR A 372 9.00 7.19 -20.54
N SER A 373 9.78 7.60 -19.53
CA SER A 373 9.47 8.77 -18.70
C SER A 373 9.40 10.10 -19.46
N SER A 374 9.96 10.19 -20.66
CA SER A 374 9.84 11.36 -21.54
C SER A 374 8.53 11.37 -22.34
N LEU A 375 7.73 10.30 -22.32
CA LEU A 375 6.42 10.22 -22.99
C LEU A 375 5.24 10.51 -22.05
N VAL A 376 5.53 10.73 -20.78
CA VAL A 376 4.55 11.05 -19.75
C VAL A 376 4.98 12.31 -19.02
N LYS A 377 4.02 13.02 -18.45
CA LYS A 377 4.33 13.90 -17.33
C LYS A 377 4.30 12.99 -16.10
N PRO A 378 5.46 12.61 -15.53
CA PRO A 378 5.45 11.78 -14.34
C PRO A 378 4.59 12.43 -13.27
N ALA A 379 3.92 11.62 -12.43
CA ALA A 379 3.41 12.12 -11.16
C ALA A 379 4.53 12.95 -10.51
N ALA A 380 4.24 14.19 -10.10
CA ALA A 380 5.24 15.05 -9.49
C ALA A 380 5.95 14.24 -8.41
N THR A 381 7.23 13.90 -8.65
CA THR A 381 8.03 13.22 -7.64
C THR A 381 8.07 14.17 -6.48
N GLU A 382 7.59 13.75 -5.31
CA GLU A 382 7.70 14.57 -4.12
C GLU A 382 9.18 14.84 -3.88
N LYS A 383 9.63 16.04 -4.26
CA LYS A 383 10.99 16.48 -4.08
C LYS A 383 11.20 16.63 -2.59
N GLY A 384 11.84 15.65 -1.97
CA GLY A 384 12.28 15.72 -0.59
C GLY A 384 13.50 16.62 -0.46
N GLU A 385 13.49 17.50 0.52
CA GLU A 385 14.67 18.20 1.02
C GLU A 385 15.01 17.68 2.41
N SER A 386 16.28 17.36 2.65
CA SER A 386 16.71 16.87 3.95
C SER A 386 16.87 18.01 4.94
N HIS A 387 16.13 17.93 6.06
CA HIS A 387 16.16 18.91 7.14
C HIS A 387 16.31 18.24 8.50
N VAL A 388 16.94 18.95 9.44
CA VAL A 388 17.12 18.46 10.81
C VAL A 388 15.87 18.75 11.63
N VAL A 389 15.41 17.77 12.39
CA VAL A 389 14.35 17.94 13.39
C VAL A 389 14.90 18.71 14.58
N MET A 390 14.65 20.02 14.66
CA MET A 390 15.20 20.88 15.71
C MET A 390 14.48 20.76 17.05
N VAL A 391 13.25 20.26 17.06
CA VAL A 391 12.48 19.88 18.26
C VAL A 391 11.73 18.60 17.95
N ALA A 392 11.77 17.62 18.86
CA ALA A 392 11.08 16.34 18.69
C ALA A 392 9.65 16.57 18.19
N SER A 393 9.34 15.99 17.02
CA SER A 393 8.12 16.31 16.29
C SER A 393 7.22 15.11 16.25
N ARG A 394 5.98 15.27 16.70
CA ARG A 394 4.93 14.29 16.46
C ARG A 394 4.69 14.14 14.96
N ALA A 395 4.44 12.91 14.51
CA ALA A 395 3.91 12.63 13.19
C ALA A 395 2.38 12.76 13.20
N TYR A 396 1.83 13.52 12.26
CA TYR A 396 0.39 13.74 12.14
C TYR A 396 -0.14 13.19 10.82
N ASP A 397 -1.41 12.81 10.78
CA ASP A 397 -2.13 12.56 9.53
C ASP A 397 -2.54 13.89 8.84
N LYS A 398 -3.13 13.78 7.64
CA LYS A 398 -3.64 14.92 6.87
C LYS A 398 -4.75 15.73 7.58
N ASN A 399 -5.39 15.15 8.60
CA ASN A 399 -6.44 15.77 9.40
C ASN A 399 -5.89 16.37 10.71
N GLY A 400 -4.59 16.25 10.95
CA GLY A 400 -3.91 16.77 12.14
C GLY A 400 -4.06 15.89 13.38
N ASN A 401 -4.41 14.62 13.23
CA ASN A 401 -4.44 13.64 14.32
C ASN A 401 -3.05 13.02 14.49
N PHE A 402 -2.70 12.67 15.73
CA PHE A 402 -1.40 12.08 16.04
C PHE A 402 -1.35 10.61 15.63
N LEU A 403 -0.29 10.20 14.92
CA LEU A 403 -0.12 8.84 14.40
C LEU A 403 0.51 7.83 15.38
N GLY A 404 0.91 8.27 16.58
CA GLY A 404 1.46 7.39 17.62
C GLY A 404 2.99 7.38 17.71
N HIS A 405 3.72 7.96 16.76
CA HIS A 405 5.19 8.05 16.79
C HIS A 405 5.74 9.48 16.63
N MET A 406 6.99 9.66 17.02
CA MET A 406 7.71 10.94 16.94
C MET A 406 8.97 10.82 16.11
N TYR A 407 9.35 11.92 15.48
CA TYR A 407 10.67 12.15 14.92
C TYR A 407 11.57 12.78 15.99
N ASP A 408 12.69 12.11 16.28
CA ASP A 408 13.58 12.51 17.36
C ASP A 408 14.33 13.81 17.07
N THR A 409 14.63 14.56 18.12
CA THR A 409 15.40 15.80 17.98
C THR A 409 16.80 15.49 17.43
N TYR A 410 17.28 16.31 16.49
CA TYR A 410 18.59 16.26 15.84
C TYR A 410 18.77 15.13 14.82
N THR A 411 17.69 14.43 14.46
CA THR A 411 17.65 13.50 13.33
C THR A 411 17.35 14.23 12.02
N ASN A 412 17.76 13.64 10.89
CA ASN A 412 17.41 14.13 9.56
C ASN A 412 16.09 13.50 9.11
N ILE A 413 15.26 14.31 8.46
CA ILE A 413 14.06 13.87 7.76
C ILE A 413 14.00 14.55 6.40
N ASP A 414 13.45 13.85 5.41
CA ASP A 414 13.20 14.45 4.10
C ASP A 414 11.77 14.98 4.08
N ILE A 415 11.61 16.27 3.84
CA ILE A 415 10.32 16.96 3.76
C ILE A 415 10.03 17.44 2.36
N VAL A 416 8.76 17.49 1.99
CA VAL A 416 8.33 18.21 0.79
C VAL A 416 8.34 19.70 1.13
N PRO A 417 9.07 20.56 0.40
CA PRO A 417 9.28 21.98 0.75
C PRO A 417 8.04 22.86 0.46
N THR A 418 6.85 22.28 0.55
CA THR A 418 5.57 22.96 0.42
C THR A 418 4.90 23.00 1.79
N VAL A 419 4.64 24.21 2.30
CA VAL A 419 3.93 24.39 3.58
C VAL A 419 2.44 24.14 3.37
N VAL A 420 1.85 23.27 4.20
CA VAL A 420 0.40 23.03 4.26
C VAL A 420 -0.17 23.53 5.58
N THR A 421 -1.44 23.93 5.58
CA THR A 421 -2.13 24.38 6.80
C THR A 421 -3.18 23.36 7.21
N ILE A 422 -3.07 22.84 8.43
CA ILE A 422 -3.99 21.86 9.02
C ILE A 422 -4.46 22.41 10.37
N LYS A 423 -5.77 22.60 10.56
CA LYS A 423 -6.36 23.13 11.80
C LYS A 423 -5.66 24.42 12.30
N GLY A 424 -5.38 25.35 11.38
CA GLY A 424 -4.76 26.65 11.66
C GLY A 424 -3.26 26.60 12.02
N LYS A 425 -2.58 25.48 11.77
CA LYS A 425 -1.14 25.31 12.02
C LYS A 425 -0.44 24.86 10.75
N THR A 426 0.83 25.23 10.63
CA THR A 426 1.64 24.95 9.44
C THR A 426 2.46 23.68 9.59
N TYR A 427 2.46 22.87 8.54
CA TYR A 427 3.15 21.59 8.46
C TYR A 427 3.93 21.45 7.16
N TYR A 428 4.95 20.60 7.18
CA TYR A 428 5.48 19.97 5.97
C TYR A 428 4.99 18.54 5.91
N LYS A 429 4.74 18.04 4.70
CA LYS A 429 4.61 16.61 4.47
C LYS A 429 6.01 15.98 4.53
N VAL A 430 6.13 14.82 5.15
CA VAL A 430 7.34 14.00 5.07
C VAL A 430 7.36 13.34 3.69
N ALA A 431 8.46 13.45 2.96
CA ALA A 431 8.57 12.96 1.60
C ALA A 431 8.29 11.44 1.55
N ASN A 432 7.49 11.00 0.57
CA ASN A 432 7.12 9.59 0.37
C ASN A 432 6.38 8.94 1.55
N LYS A 433 5.83 9.72 2.47
CA LYS A 433 5.00 9.23 3.59
C LYS A 433 3.75 10.09 3.75
N ASP A 434 2.62 9.50 4.13
CA ASP A 434 1.41 10.25 4.48
C ASP A 434 1.45 10.80 5.91
N GLU A 435 2.58 11.41 6.26
CA GLU A 435 2.87 11.96 7.58
C GLU A 435 3.21 13.43 7.48
N TYR A 436 2.81 14.21 8.49
CA TYR A 436 3.00 15.64 8.54
C TYR A 436 3.75 16.01 9.82
N VAL A 437 4.73 16.91 9.69
CA VAL A 437 5.54 17.45 10.79
C VAL A 437 5.39 18.96 10.85
N ARG A 438 5.43 19.55 12.06
CA ARG A 438 5.23 20.99 12.19
C ARG A 438 6.41 21.77 11.61
N VAL A 439 6.11 22.80 10.82
CA VAL A 439 7.13 23.74 10.29
C VAL A 439 7.99 24.29 11.42
N THR A 440 7.36 24.66 12.55
CA THR A 440 8.05 25.20 13.74
C THR A 440 9.10 24.27 14.33
N ASN A 441 9.01 22.96 14.09
CA ASN A 441 9.95 21.98 14.63
C ASN A 441 11.10 21.66 13.67
N ILE A 442 10.94 21.98 12.38
CA ILE A 442 11.90 21.65 11.31
C ILE A 442 12.66 22.90 10.87
N THR A 443 11.99 23.81 10.16
CA THR A 443 12.60 25.08 9.68
C THR A 443 12.36 26.24 10.64
N GLY A 444 11.49 26.08 11.63
CA GLY A 444 11.27 27.05 12.70
C GLY A 444 10.36 28.21 12.31
N THR A 445 10.48 29.29 13.06
CA THR A 445 9.75 30.55 12.85
C THR A 445 10.72 31.70 13.02
N GLN A 446 10.80 32.54 11.98
CA GLN A 446 11.57 33.77 12.03
C GLN A 446 10.91 34.77 12.96
N ARG A 447 11.66 35.26 13.96
CA ARG A 447 11.18 36.25 14.94
C ARG A 447 12.16 37.41 15.04
N LYS A 448 11.64 38.63 15.03
CA LYS A 448 12.45 39.85 15.21
C LYS A 448 12.67 40.12 16.69
N LEU A 449 13.89 40.54 17.06
CA LEU A 449 14.23 40.92 18.42
C LEU A 449 13.79 42.36 18.73
N ARG A 450 13.14 42.55 19.88
CA ARG A 450 12.83 43.88 20.45
C ARG A 450 13.90 44.41 21.42
N HIS A 451 14.76 43.52 21.93
CA HIS A 451 15.91 43.86 22.78
C HIS A 451 17.16 43.07 22.37
N ASN A 452 18.34 43.58 22.75
CA ASN A 452 19.58 42.82 22.66
C ASN A 452 19.47 41.53 23.48
N ALA A 453 19.96 40.42 22.94
CA ALA A 453 19.72 39.09 23.48
C ALA A 453 21.00 38.27 23.57
N TYR A 454 21.32 37.81 24.78
CA TYR A 454 22.34 36.77 24.99
C TYR A 454 21.78 35.38 24.69
N ILE A 455 22.67 34.47 24.31
CA ILE A 455 22.38 33.06 24.07
C ILE A 455 22.70 32.26 25.33
N TYR A 456 21.76 31.40 25.72
CA TYR A 456 21.79 30.65 26.96
C TYR A 456 21.90 29.15 26.73
N TRP A 457 22.72 28.49 27.56
CA TRP A 457 22.81 27.04 27.64
C TRP A 457 21.83 26.47 28.66
N SER A 458 21.62 27.21 29.76
CA SER A 458 20.73 26.86 30.86
C SER A 458 20.12 28.12 31.50
N SER A 459 19.32 27.96 32.56
CA SER A 459 18.75 29.07 33.34
C SER A 459 19.77 30.03 33.95
N TYR A 460 21.01 29.58 34.15
CA TYR A 460 22.02 30.34 34.90
C TYR A 460 23.29 30.61 34.09
N ARG A 461 23.45 29.95 32.93
CA ARG A 461 24.70 29.98 32.16
C ARG A 461 24.45 30.37 30.71
N ARG A 462 25.24 31.34 30.22
CA ARG A 462 25.32 31.69 28.80
C ARG A 462 26.04 30.58 28.02
N THR A 463 25.67 30.41 26.76
CA THR A 463 26.34 29.43 25.89
C THR A 463 27.79 29.87 25.64
N PRO A 464 28.79 29.08 26.04
CA PRO A 464 30.20 29.43 25.84
C PRO A 464 30.53 29.65 24.36
N GLY A 465 31.45 30.56 24.06
CA GLY A 465 31.88 30.84 22.69
C GLY A 465 30.82 31.50 21.81
N THR A 466 29.72 31.99 22.37
CA THR A 466 28.66 32.68 21.62
C THR A 466 28.53 34.14 22.03
N GLY A 467 28.23 35.01 21.06
CA GLY A 467 28.01 36.43 21.28
C GLY A 467 26.58 36.76 21.74
N LYS A 468 26.12 37.94 21.32
CA LYS A 468 24.73 38.41 21.50
C LYS A 468 24.13 38.72 20.13
N TYR A 469 22.82 38.59 20.02
CA TYR A 469 22.06 39.20 18.94
C TYR A 469 21.62 40.61 19.34
N TYR A 470 21.55 41.51 18.37
CA TYR A 470 21.15 42.89 18.54
C TYR A 470 19.66 43.09 18.26
N LYS A 471 19.07 44.11 18.89
CA LYS A 471 17.71 44.57 18.63
C LYS A 471 17.51 44.76 17.12
N GLY A 472 16.37 44.32 16.61
CA GLY A 472 16.00 44.40 15.20
C GLY A 472 16.48 43.22 14.35
N GLN A 473 17.42 42.40 14.83
CA GLN A 473 17.82 41.19 14.11
C GLN A 473 16.71 40.13 14.14
N THR A 474 16.61 39.38 13.05
CA THR A 474 15.72 38.22 12.92
C THR A 474 16.46 36.96 13.36
N VAL A 475 15.82 36.14 14.18
CA VAL A 475 16.34 34.86 14.64
C VAL A 475 15.31 33.78 14.39
N THR A 476 15.74 32.64 13.85
CA THR A 476 14.90 31.45 13.72
C THR A 476 14.74 30.77 15.07
N THR A 477 13.49 30.64 15.50
CA THR A 477 13.10 29.95 16.74
C THR A 477 12.40 28.64 16.43
N TYR A 478 12.62 27.61 17.26
CA TYR A 478 12.03 26.29 17.04
C TYR A 478 11.08 25.90 18.17
N GLY A 479 9.95 25.32 17.78
CA GLY A 479 8.91 24.80 18.66
C GLY A 479 8.27 25.87 19.56
N ALA A 480 7.65 25.39 20.65
CA ALA A 480 7.15 26.24 21.71
C ALA A 480 8.28 26.72 22.63
N SER A 481 8.06 27.83 23.33
CA SER A 481 9.00 28.30 24.34
C SER A 481 9.07 27.33 25.53
N TYR A 482 10.27 27.10 26.06
CA TYR A 482 10.54 26.30 27.25
C TYR A 482 10.56 27.19 28.49
N ARG A 483 9.92 26.73 29.58
CA ARG A 483 10.11 27.34 30.89
C ARG A 483 11.35 26.73 31.54
N PHE A 484 12.37 27.55 31.79
CA PHE A 484 13.58 27.10 32.49
C PHE A 484 13.38 27.16 34.01
N LYS A 485 14.32 26.58 34.78
CA LYS A 485 14.28 26.53 36.25
C LYS A 485 14.13 27.90 36.92
N ASN A 486 14.56 28.97 36.27
CA ASN A 486 14.41 30.35 36.75
C ASN A 486 13.03 30.97 36.45
N GLY A 487 12.03 30.17 36.05
CA GLY A 487 10.66 30.60 35.76
C GLY A 487 10.48 31.34 34.42
N LYS A 488 11.57 31.74 33.75
CA LYS A 488 11.53 32.50 32.49
C LYS A 488 11.35 31.57 31.29
N LYS A 489 10.70 32.09 30.23
CA LYS A 489 10.48 31.38 28.97
C LYS A 489 11.61 31.64 27.98
N TYR A 490 12.05 30.61 27.25
CA TYR A 490 13.13 30.67 26.27
C TYR A 490 12.75 29.92 25.00
N TYR A 491 13.10 30.44 23.84
CA TYR A 491 13.03 29.71 22.58
C TYR A 491 14.35 29.02 22.28
N ARG A 492 14.29 27.79 21.76
CA ARG A 492 15.43 27.15 21.08
C ARG A 492 15.68 27.90 19.77
N ILE A 493 16.94 28.12 19.44
CA ILE A 493 17.33 28.85 18.21
C ILE A 493 18.24 28.00 17.31
N GLU A 494 18.56 28.54 16.14
CA GLU A 494 19.40 27.91 15.13
C GLU A 494 20.76 27.45 15.68
N GLY A 495 21.25 26.30 15.18
CA GLY A 495 22.51 25.70 15.61
C GLY A 495 22.49 25.10 17.02
N CYS A 496 21.33 25.02 17.69
CA CYS A 496 21.20 24.29 18.95
C CYS A 496 21.44 22.78 18.71
N ARG A 497 22.30 22.16 19.51
CA ARG A 497 22.60 20.69 19.54
C ARG A 497 22.73 20.21 21.00
N ASN A 498 22.90 18.90 21.20
CA ASN A 498 23.06 18.32 22.54
C ASN A 498 24.27 18.90 23.31
N ASN A 499 25.41 19.02 22.61
CA ASN A 499 26.67 19.58 23.10
C ASN A 499 26.81 21.09 22.84
N ASN A 500 25.78 21.74 22.28
CA ASN A 500 25.79 23.18 22.02
C ASN A 500 24.37 23.73 22.20
N LYS A 501 23.94 23.85 23.46
CA LYS A 501 22.59 24.34 23.77
C LYS A 501 22.52 25.84 23.48
N ARG A 502 21.57 26.27 22.64
CA ARG A 502 21.37 27.67 22.24
C ARG A 502 19.92 28.09 22.44
N TYR A 503 19.71 29.01 23.36
CA TYR A 503 18.39 29.51 23.73
C TYR A 503 18.36 31.03 23.92
N ILE A 504 17.28 31.70 23.51
CA ILE A 504 17.05 33.13 23.77
C ILE A 504 15.76 33.31 24.55
N LYS A 505 15.75 34.26 25.50
CA LYS A 505 14.55 34.60 26.28
C LYS A 505 13.41 35.01 25.36
N ALA A 506 12.23 34.43 25.56
CA ALA A 506 11.04 34.71 24.76
C ALA A 506 10.64 36.20 24.84
N VAL A 507 10.84 36.82 26.00
CA VAL A 507 10.62 38.27 26.22
C VAL A 507 11.57 39.19 25.46
N ASN A 508 12.50 38.67 24.66
CA ASN A 508 13.35 39.51 23.81
C ASN A 508 12.83 39.62 22.38
N PHE A 509 11.77 38.88 22.01
CA PHE A 509 11.14 38.89 20.69
C PHE A 509 9.85 39.71 20.66
N TYR A 510 9.41 40.18 19.50
CA TYR A 510 8.06 40.76 19.35
C TYR A 510 6.95 39.73 19.56
#